data_AF-A0A0R0K0Q6-F1
#
_entry.id   AF-A0A0R0K0Q6-F1
#
_cell.length_a   1.000
_cell.length_b   1.000
_cell.length_c   1.000
_cell.angle_alpha   90.00
_cell.angle_beta   90.00
_cell.angle_gamma   90.00
#
_symmetry.space_group_name_H-M   'P 1'
#
loop_
_entity.id
_entity.type
_entity.pdbx_description
1 polymer ?
#
loop_
_entity_poly.entity_id
_entity_poly.type
_entity_poly.pdbx_seq_one_letter_code
_entity_poly.pdbx_strand_id
1 'polypeptide(L)'
;MAKIPTQEKVPNQCPVVLKVLVIDHDSNVLENVKQMCNGCHYEVITYSNALLALNHVRRNKEGIDLILIDVGMPNLDDYELVKEIRKEIDVPFIGV
;
A
#
# COMPACT_ATOMS: atom_id res chain seq x y z
N MET A 1 40.52 26.14 -1.90
CA MET A 1 39.95 24.78 -2.16
C MET A 1 38.46 24.91 -2.35
N ALA A 2 37.90 24.18 -3.32
CA ALA A 2 36.53 24.32 -3.80
C ALA A 2 35.49 24.24 -2.68
N LYS A 3 34.50 25.15 -2.71
CA LYS A 3 33.28 24.99 -1.90
C LYS A 3 32.56 23.74 -2.41
N ILE A 4 32.39 22.76 -1.54
CA ILE A 4 31.53 21.60 -1.78
C ILE A 4 30.12 22.16 -1.99
N PRO A 5 29.43 21.86 -3.11
CA PRO A 5 28.07 22.33 -3.32
C PRO A 5 27.19 21.81 -2.19
N THR A 6 26.58 22.73 -1.47
CA THR A 6 25.51 22.44 -0.50
C THR A 6 24.48 21.60 -1.23
N GLN A 7 24.14 20.43 -0.67
CA GLN A 7 23.11 19.54 -1.18
C GLN A 7 21.86 20.39 -1.48
N GLU A 8 21.58 20.64 -2.76
CA GLU A 8 20.30 21.19 -3.18
C GLU A 8 19.25 20.24 -2.64
N LYS A 9 18.42 20.71 -1.70
CA LYS A 9 17.18 20.03 -1.36
C LYS A 9 16.41 19.91 -2.67
N VAL A 10 16.41 18.73 -3.25
CA VAL A 10 15.57 18.44 -4.40
C VAL A 10 14.14 18.73 -3.94
N PRO A 11 13.39 19.67 -4.54
CA PRO A 11 11.99 19.89 -4.21
C PRO A 11 11.17 18.79 -4.90
N ASN A 12 11.49 17.53 -4.61
CA ASN A 12 10.74 16.36 -5.07
C ASN A 12 9.73 15.99 -4.00
N GLN A 13 8.72 16.83 -3.81
CA GLN A 13 7.46 16.35 -3.26
C GLN A 13 6.46 16.38 -4.41
N CYS A 14 6.09 15.19 -4.91
CA CYS A 14 4.86 15.08 -5.67
C CYS A 14 3.73 15.57 -4.76
N PRO A 15 2.88 16.51 -5.20
CA PRO A 15 1.81 17.07 -4.36
C PRO A 15 0.70 16.06 -4.03
N VAL A 16 0.81 14.85 -4.58
CA VAL A 16 -0.17 13.78 -4.43
C VAL A 16 0.28 12.87 -3.29
N VAL A 17 -0.53 12.83 -2.24
CA VAL A 17 -0.44 11.82 -1.19
C VAL A 17 -0.92 10.50 -1.80
N LEU A 18 -0.05 9.50 -1.86
CA LEU A 18 -0.43 8.17 -2.31
C LEU A 18 -1.16 7.43 -1.18
N LYS A 19 -2.19 6.69 -1.53
CA LYS A 19 -2.93 5.82 -0.63
C LYS A 19 -2.58 4.35 -0.87
N VAL A 20 -2.08 3.70 0.17
CA VAL A 20 -1.63 2.31 0.15
C VAL A 20 -2.63 1.46 0.93
N LEU A 21 -3.14 0.41 0.29
CA LEU A 21 -3.91 -0.64 0.94
C LEU A 21 -2.96 -1.79 1.30
N VAL A 22 -2.92 -2.19 2.57
CA VAL A 22 -2.09 -3.28 3.07
C VAL A 22 -2.99 -4.42 3.57
N ILE A 23 -2.72 -5.64 3.11
CA ILE A 23 -3.49 -6.84 3.44
C ILE A 23 -2.54 -7.90 4.02
N ASP A 24 -2.65 -8.18 5.31
CA ASP A 24 -1.78 -9.12 6.03
C ASP A 24 -2.48 -9.64 7.30
N HIS A 25 -2.32 -10.93 7.62
CA HIS A 25 -2.92 -11.57 8.78
C HIS A 25 -2.26 -11.15 10.11
N ASP A 26 -0.98 -10.76 10.09
CA ASP A 26 -0.22 -10.33 11.26
C ASP A 26 -0.41 -8.83 11.53
N SER A 27 -1.08 -8.51 12.63
CA SER A 27 -1.30 -7.11 13.03
C SER A 27 -0.02 -6.34 13.31
N ASN A 28 1.08 -7.01 13.68
CA ASN A 28 2.37 -6.36 13.86
C ASN A 28 2.94 -5.92 12.50
N VAL A 29 2.79 -6.73 11.45
CA VAL A 29 3.21 -6.34 10.11
C VAL A 29 2.39 -5.16 9.61
N LEU A 30 1.07 -5.20 9.78
CA LEU A 30 0.19 -4.09 9.42
C LEU A 30 0.60 -2.78 10.11
N GLU A 31 0.89 -2.81 11.41
CA GLU A 31 1.30 -1.63 12.16
C GLU A 31 2.71 -1.14 11.74
N ASN A 32 3.66 -2.05 11.53
CA ASN A 32 5.00 -1.71 11.08
C ASN A 32 4.99 -1.05 9.69
N VAL A 33 4.24 -1.61 8.74
CA VAL A 33 4.08 -1.03 7.39
C VAL A 33 3.42 0.33 7.47
N LYS A 34 2.37 0.47 8.29
CA LYS A 34 1.69 1.75 8.51
C LYS A 34 2.64 2.82 9.05
N GLN A 35 3.46 2.49 10.05
CA GLN A 35 4.45 3.42 10.61
C GLN A 35 5.51 3.83 9.57
N MET A 36 6.01 2.87 8.79
CA MET A 36 6.99 3.14 7.73
C MET A 36 6.43 4.05 6.64
N CYS A 37 5.22 3.75 6.15
CA CYS A 37 4.56 4.51 5.10
C CYS A 37 4.12 5.91 5.56
N ASN A 38 3.67 6.07 6.81
CA ASN A 38 3.38 7.39 7.39
C ASN A 38 4.62 8.30 7.41
N GLY A 39 5.80 7.75 7.69
CA GLY A 39 7.07 8.49 7.59
C GLY A 39 7.39 8.97 6.18
N CYS A 40 6.83 8.32 5.16
CA CYS A 40 6.94 8.69 3.75
C CYS A 40 5.79 9.58 3.25
N HIS A 41 4.88 10.02 4.14
CA HIS A 41 3.67 10.79 3.79
C HIS A 41 2.67 10.04 2.90
N TYR A 42 2.59 8.72 3.03
CA TYR A 42 1.51 7.94 2.42
C TYR A 42 0.33 7.78 3.37
N GLU A 43 -0.89 7.80 2.83
CA GLU A 43 -2.08 7.37 3.56
C GLU A 43 -2.14 5.84 3.54
N VAL A 44 -2.39 5.20 4.68
CA VAL A 44 -2.37 3.74 4.76
C VAL A 44 -3.70 3.23 5.32
N ILE A 45 -4.32 2.32 4.57
CA ILE A 45 -5.48 1.55 5.00
C ILE A 45 -5.05 0.10 5.15
N THR A 46 -5.38 -0.53 6.28
CA THR A 46 -4.94 -1.88 6.61
C THR A 46 -6.13 -2.80 6.81
N TYR A 47 -6.06 -4.02 6.30
CA TYR A 47 -7.04 -5.07 6.56
C TYR A 47 -6.35 -6.41 6.84
N SER A 48 -6.71 -7.08 7.95
CA SER A 48 -6.26 -8.46 8.22
C SER A 48 -7.16 -9.54 7.65
N ASN A 49 -8.22 -9.12 6.96
CA ASN A 49 -9.17 -10.03 6.34
C ASN A 49 -9.38 -9.64 4.88
N ALA A 50 -9.06 -10.57 3.99
CA ALA A 50 -9.18 -10.43 2.55
C ALA A 50 -10.58 -10.03 2.08
N LEU A 51 -11.63 -10.60 2.66
CA LEU A 51 -13.01 -10.30 2.26
C LEU A 51 -13.39 -8.87 2.65
N LEU A 52 -12.94 -8.40 3.82
CA LEU A 52 -13.13 -7.01 4.22
C LEU A 52 -12.34 -6.04 3.32
N ALA A 53 -11.12 -6.40 2.93
CA ALA A 53 -10.32 -5.63 1.97
C ALA A 53 -11.00 -5.53 0.60
N LEU A 54 -11.49 -6.66 0.07
CA LEU A 54 -12.23 -6.69 -1.20
C LEU A 54 -13.52 -5.86 -1.13
N ASN A 55 -14.26 -5.95 -0.03
CA ASN A 55 -15.46 -5.13 0.20
C ASN A 55 -15.13 -3.64 0.34
N HIS A 56 -13.93 -3.30 0.83
CA HIS A 56 -13.46 -1.92 0.84
C HIS A 56 -13.20 -1.43 -0.59
N VAL A 57 -12.44 -2.18 -1.39
CA VAL A 57 -12.15 -1.84 -2.80
C VAL A 57 -13.44 -1.65 -3.59
N ARG A 58 -14.40 -2.58 -3.47
CA ARG A 58 -15.69 -2.50 -4.18
C ARG A 58 -16.48 -1.23 -3.86
N ARG A 59 -16.38 -0.73 -2.63
CA ARG A 59 -17.07 0.49 -2.17
C ARG A 59 -16.28 1.77 -2.47
N ASN A 60 -14.96 1.68 -2.55
CA ASN A 60 -14.05 2.80 -2.73
C ASN A 60 -13.12 2.53 -3.92
N LYS A 61 -13.72 2.49 -5.12
CA LYS A 61 -13.00 2.18 -6.37
C LYS A 61 -11.98 3.26 -6.74
N GLU A 62 -12.20 4.48 -6.28
CA GLU A 62 -11.27 5.60 -6.45
C GLU A 62 -10.49 5.79 -5.14
N GLY A 63 -9.18 5.99 -5.25
CA GLY A 63 -8.34 6.41 -4.13
C GLY A 63 -7.48 5.32 -3.49
N ILE A 64 -7.25 4.18 -4.14
CA ILE A 64 -6.13 3.29 -3.81
C ILE A 64 -5.11 3.43 -4.94
N ASP A 65 -3.84 3.69 -4.61
CA ASP A 65 -2.76 3.85 -5.59
C ASP A 65 -1.82 2.64 -5.61
N LEU A 66 -1.79 1.85 -4.54
CA LEU A 66 -0.92 0.69 -4.38
C LEU A 66 -1.55 -0.32 -3.42
N ILE A 67 -1.39 -1.61 -3.72
CA ILE A 67 -1.75 -2.70 -2.82
C ILE A 67 -0.50 -3.47 -2.42
N LEU A 68 -0.28 -3.60 -1.11
CA LEU A 68 0.68 -4.50 -0.50
C LEU A 68 -0.09 -5.70 0.05
N ILE A 69 0.30 -6.91 -0.31
CA ILE A 69 -0.38 -8.15 0.10
C ILE A 69 0.62 -9.20 0.55
N ASP A 70 0.40 -9.79 1.72
CA ASP A 70 1.12 -10.99 2.15
C ASP A 70 0.65 -12.19 1.31
N VAL A 71 1.56 -12.74 0.52
CA VAL A 71 1.32 -13.91 -0.34
C VAL A 71 1.41 -15.23 0.46
N GLY A 72 1.82 -15.17 1.73
CA GLY A 72 1.98 -16.32 2.62
C GLY A 72 0.73 -16.65 3.47
N MET A 73 -0.37 -15.90 3.36
CA MET A 73 -1.52 -16.06 4.25
C MET A 73 -2.19 -17.44 4.12
N PRO A 74 -2.19 -18.27 5.18
CA PRO A 74 -2.92 -19.53 5.17
C PRO A 74 -4.43 -19.29 5.04
N ASN A 75 -5.10 -20.06 4.17
CA ASN A 75 -6.53 -19.96 3.86
C ASN A 75 -6.97 -18.73 3.03
N LEU A 76 -6.03 -17.91 2.55
CA LEU A 76 -6.31 -17.00 1.45
C LEU A 76 -5.69 -17.56 0.17
N ASP A 77 -6.49 -17.67 -0.88
CA ASP A 77 -5.95 -17.71 -2.23
C ASP A 77 -5.66 -16.26 -2.64
N ASP A 78 -4.42 -15.83 -2.44
CA ASP A 78 -3.93 -14.50 -2.77
C ASP A 78 -4.09 -14.20 -4.26
N TYR A 79 -3.94 -15.19 -5.13
CA TYR A 79 -4.21 -15.07 -6.56
C TYR A 79 -5.68 -14.77 -6.85
N GLU A 80 -6.62 -15.49 -6.24
CA GLU A 80 -8.05 -15.21 -6.42
C GLU A 80 -8.43 -13.84 -5.81
N LEU A 81 -7.84 -13.44 -4.68
CA LEU A 81 -8.06 -12.08 -4.15
C LEU A 81 -7.57 -11.01 -5.13
N VAL A 82 -6.34 -11.12 -5.62
CA VAL A 82 -5.76 -10.18 -6.59
C VAL A 82 -6.61 -10.13 -7.86
N LYS A 83 -7.07 -11.28 -8.35
CA LYS A 83 -7.95 -11.38 -9.52
C LYS A 83 -9.30 -10.71 -9.29
N GLU A 84 -9.91 -10.88 -8.11
CA GLU A 84 -11.15 -10.19 -7.76
C GLU A 84 -10.94 -8.68 -7.63
N ILE A 85 -9.85 -8.22 -7.02
CA ILE A 85 -9.54 -6.79 -6.92
C ILE A 85 -9.28 -6.17 -8.30
N ARG A 86 -8.57 -6.87 -9.19
CA ARG A 86 -8.28 -6.42 -10.56
C ARG A 86 -9.53 -6.25 -11.43
N LYS A 87 -10.67 -6.85 -11.06
CA LYS A 87 -11.95 -6.58 -11.74
C LYS A 87 -12.54 -5.22 -11.35
N GLU A 88 -12.11 -4.67 -10.22
CA GLU A 88 -12.66 -3.43 -9.66
C GLU A 88 -11.74 -2.24 -9.90
N ILE A 89 -10.42 -2.42 -9.78
CA ILE A 89 -9.39 -1.37 -9.93
C ILE A 89 -8.13 -1.90 -10.61
N ASP A 90 -7.42 -1.04 -11.35
CA ASP A 90 -6.15 -1.37 -12.03
C ASP A 90 -4.99 -0.59 -11.38
N VAL A 91 -4.40 -1.19 -10.34
CA VAL A 91 -3.33 -0.59 -9.52
C VAL A 91 -2.17 -1.58 -9.36
N PRO A 92 -0.94 -1.10 -9.10
CA PRO A 92 0.18 -1.98 -8.79
C PRO A 92 -0.09 -2.84 -7.54
N PHE A 93 0.39 -4.09 -7.59
CA PHE A 93 0.41 -5.03 -6.48
C PHE A 93 1.85 -5.41 -6.17
N ILE A 94 2.20 -5.44 -4.88
CA ILE A 94 3.47 -5.98 -4.40
C ILE A 94 3.15 -7.09 -3.41
N GLY A 95 3.58 -8.31 -3.72
CA GLY A 95 3.63 -9.39 -2.76
C GLY A 95 4.75 -9.13 -1.76
N VAL A 96 4.45 -9.17 -0.46
CA VAL A 96 5.44 -9.10 0.63
C VAL A 96 5.69 -10.47 1.24
#